data_AF-A0A1F7UYQ7-F1
#
_entry.id   AF-A0A1F7UYQ7-F1
#
_cell.length_a   1.000
_cell.length_b   1.000
_cell.length_c   1.000
_cell.angle_alpha   90.00
_cell.angle_beta   90.00
_cell.angle_gamma   90.00
#
_symmetry.space_group_name_H-M   'P 1'
#
loop_
_entity.id
_entity.type
_entity.pdbx_description
1 polymer ?
#
loop_
_entity_poly.entity_id
_entity_poly.type
_entity_poly.pdbx_seq_one_letter_code
_entity_poly.pdbx_strand_id
1 'polypeptide(L)'
;MIPISILLVIFLAFIGLVVLFTFFNVYHILRFGKAGLFTLGITAIYLVVIGALLMWSLYNILTIDWTLTINLFGFEPNITNIYRY
;
A
#
# COMPACT_ATOMS: atom_id res chain seq x y z
N MET A 1 9.67 -1.45 19.92
CA MET A 1 8.97 -0.49 19.04
C MET A 1 9.57 -0.65 17.65
N ILE A 2 8.75 -0.76 16.61
CA ILE A 2 9.20 -1.01 15.23
C ILE A 2 9.09 0.31 14.46
N PRO A 3 10.14 0.76 13.75
CA PRO A 3 10.06 1.95 12.90
C PRO A 3 9.01 1.77 11.80
N ILE A 4 8.16 2.79 11.62
CA ILE A 4 7.12 2.78 10.58
C ILE A 4 7.74 2.69 9.18
N SER A 5 8.96 3.21 9.00
CA SER A 5 9.71 3.15 7.74
C SER A 5 9.83 1.74 7.15
N ILE A 6 9.99 0.70 7.98
CA ILE A 6 10.06 -0.70 7.51
C ILE A 6 8.74 -1.11 6.86
N LEU A 7 7.61 -0.78 7.50
CA LEU A 7 6.28 -1.09 6.98
C LEU A 7 6.00 -0.31 5.68
N LEU A 8 6.40 0.97 5.62
CA LEU A 8 6.25 1.81 4.44
C LEU A 8 7.07 1.28 3.25
N VAL A 9 8.29 0.80 3.48
CA VAL A 9 9.13 0.21 2.42
C VAL A 9 8.51 -1.08 1.88
N ILE A 10 8.02 -1.97 2.76
CA ILE A 10 7.32 -3.19 2.35
C ILE A 10 6.07 -2.84 1.53
N PHE A 11 5.31 -1.85 1.99
CA PHE A 11 4.13 -1.36 1.30
C PHE A 11 4.48 -0.80 -0.09
N LEU A 12 5.53 0.01 -0.22
CA LEU A 12 6.00 0.54 -1.51
C LEU A 12 6.42 -0.58 -2.47
N ALA A 13 7.09 -1.62 -1.99
CA ALA A 13 7.43 -2.78 -2.82
C ALA A 13 6.18 -3.50 -3.33
N PHE A 14 5.18 -3.69 -2.48
CA PHE A 14 3.88 -4.28 -2.86
C PHE A 14 3.15 -3.42 -3.90
N ILE A 15 3.10 -2.10 -3.70
CA ILE A 15 2.52 -1.17 -4.67
C ILE A 15 3.26 -1.22 -6.01
N GLY A 16 4.59 -1.29 -6.00
CA GLY A 16 5.39 -1.45 -7.21
C GLY A 16 4.99 -2.70 -8.00
N LEU A 17 4.77 -3.82 -7.30
CA LEU A 17 4.27 -5.05 -7.91
C LEU A 17 2.86 -4.89 -8.50
N VAL A 18 1.93 -4.26 -7.78
CA VAL A 18 0.56 -3.97 -8.27
C VAL A 18 0.61 -3.13 -9.55
N VAL A 19 1.47 -2.11 -9.60
CA VAL A 19 1.65 -1.27 -10.79
C VAL A 19 2.20 -2.09 -11.96
N LEU A 20 3.22 -2.91 -11.72
CA LEU A 20 3.79 -3.80 -12.74
C LEU A 20 2.73 -4.75 -13.34
N PHE A 21 1.97 -5.43 -12.49
CA PHE A 21 0.89 -6.32 -12.94
C PHE A 21 -0.22 -5.57 -13.67
N THR A 22 -0.52 -4.35 -13.24
CA THR A 22 -1.51 -3.49 -13.92
C THR A 22 -1.05 -3.14 -15.34
N PHE A 23 0.21 -2.74 -15.53
CA PHE A 23 0.77 -2.51 -16.87
C PHE A 23 0.79 -3.78 -17.71
N PHE A 24 1.17 -4.92 -17.12
CA PHE A 24 1.15 -6.21 -17.80
C PHE A 24 -0.25 -6.56 -18.31
N ASN A 25 -1.28 -6.39 -17.47
CA ASN A 25 -2.66 -6.68 -17.83
C ASN A 25 -3.16 -5.78 -18.97
N VAL A 26 -2.87 -4.47 -18.91
CA VAL A 26 -3.22 -3.52 -19.98
C VAL A 26 -2.51 -3.88 -21.28
N TYR A 27 -1.21 -4.11 -21.22
CA TYR A 27 -0.42 -4.52 -22.38
C TYR A 27 -0.96 -5.80 -23.01
N HIS A 28 -1.29 -6.81 -22.20
CA HIS A 28 -1.80 -8.08 -22.68
C HIS A 28 -3.17 -7.92 -23.37
N ILE A 29 -4.05 -7.09 -22.81
CA ILE A 29 -5.35 -6.78 -23.44
C ILE A 29 -5.16 -6.05 -24.77
N LEU A 30 -4.26 -5.07 -24.84
CA LEU A 30 -4.01 -4.30 -26.06
C LEU A 30 -3.32 -5.14 -27.16
N ARG A 31 -2.43 -6.06 -26.78
CA ARG A 31 -1.63 -6.84 -27.74
C ARG A 31 -2.26 -8.16 -28.16
N PHE A 32 -2.86 -8.87 -27.21
CA PHE A 32 -3.34 -10.24 -27.39
C PHE A 32 -4.85 -10.39 -27.15
N GLY A 33 -5.51 -9.37 -26.62
CA GLY A 33 -6.93 -9.42 -26.35
C GLY A 33 -7.76 -9.35 -27.63
N LYS A 34 -8.45 -10.44 -27.97
CA LYS A 34 -9.78 -10.33 -28.61
C LYS A 34 -10.80 -9.82 -27.57
N ALA A 35 -10.51 -8.67 -26.96
CA ALA A 35 -11.29 -8.11 -25.88
C ALA A 35 -12.49 -7.38 -26.47
N GLY A 36 -13.70 -7.76 -26.03
CA GLY A 36 -14.90 -7.00 -26.37
C GLY A 36 -14.85 -5.60 -25.77
N LEU A 37 -15.64 -4.67 -26.32
CA LEU A 37 -15.78 -3.30 -25.81
C LEU A 37 -16.11 -3.27 -24.31
N PHE A 38 -16.87 -4.25 -23.82
CA PHE A 38 -17.20 -4.39 -22.40
C PHE A 38 -15.98 -4.67 -21.52
N THR A 39 -15.08 -5.57 -21.96
CA THR A 39 -13.83 -5.89 -21.24
C THR A 39 -12.91 -4.68 -21.20
N LEU A 40 -12.83 -3.92 -22.29
CA LEU A 40 -12.09 -2.65 -22.33
C LEU A 40 -12.68 -1.62 -21.36
N GLY A 41 -14.01 -1.50 -21.32
CA GLY A 41 -14.71 -0.60 -20.39
C GLY A 41 -14.46 -0.93 -18.92
N ILE A 42 -14.59 -2.21 -18.53
CA ILE A 42 -14.27 -2.65 -17.16
C ILE A 42 -12.80 -2.38 -16.83
N THR A 43 -11.89 -2.67 -17.77
CA THR A 43 -10.45 -2.43 -17.57
C THR A 43 -10.16 -0.95 -17.37
N ALA A 44 -10.80 -0.06 -18.13
CA ALA A 44 -10.66 1.38 -17.95
C ALA A 44 -11.13 1.85 -16.58
N ILE A 45 -12.30 1.39 -16.11
CA ILE A 45 -12.81 1.71 -14.76
C ILE A 45 -11.84 1.20 -13.69
N TYR A 46 -11.38 -0.04 -13.81
CA TYR A 46 -10.38 -0.62 -12.93
C TYR A 46 -9.11 0.24 -12.84
N LEU A 47 -8.58 0.70 -13.98
CA LEU A 47 -7.40 1.57 -14.02
C LEU A 47 -7.62 2.91 -13.32
N VAL A 48 -8.79 3.54 -13.52
CA VAL A 48 -9.14 4.80 -12.85
C VAL A 48 -9.18 4.60 -11.33
N VAL A 49 -9.84 3.55 -10.87
CA VAL A 49 -9.95 3.24 -9.43
C VAL A 49 -8.59 2.97 -8.81
N ILE A 50 -7.77 2.12 -9.45
CA ILE A 50 -6.40 1.84 -8.97
C ILE A 50 -5.55 3.11 -9.00
N GLY A 51 -5.62 3.92 -10.05
CA GLY A 51 -4.92 5.20 -10.12
C GLY A 51 -5.29 6.15 -8.97
N ALA A 52 -6.58 6.28 -8.67
CA ALA A 52 -7.05 7.09 -7.54
C ALA A 52 -6.54 6.58 -6.19
N LEU A 53 -6.58 5.25 -5.97
CA LEU A 53 -6.06 4.63 -4.75
C LEU A 53 -4.55 4.81 -4.62
N LEU A 54 -3.80 4.72 -5.72
CA LEU A 54 -2.35 4.97 -5.73
C LEU A 54 -2.02 6.41 -5.38
N MET A 55 -2.73 7.38 -5.95
CA MET A 55 -2.54 8.80 -5.63
C MET A 55 -2.89 9.09 -4.17
N TRP A 56 -3.99 8.54 -3.67
CA TRP A 56 -4.36 8.64 -2.26
C TRP A 56 -3.28 8.05 -1.36
N SER A 57 -2.79 6.86 -1.70
CA SER A 57 -1.73 6.20 -0.94
C SER A 57 -0.43 7.00 -0.94
N LEU A 58 -0.03 7.55 -2.09
CA LEU A 58 1.17 8.36 -2.21
C LEU A 58 1.06 9.62 -1.35
N TYR A 59 -0.09 10.30 -1.37
CA TYR A 59 -0.34 11.44 -0.50
C TYR A 59 -0.11 11.09 0.98
N ASN A 60 -0.69 9.98 1.46
CA ASN A 60 -0.53 9.56 2.85
C ASN A 60 0.94 9.25 3.21
N ILE A 61 1.68 8.59 2.32
CA ILE A 61 3.11 8.27 2.53
C ILE A 61 3.98 9.53 2.58
N LEU A 62 3.65 10.55 1.79
CA LEU A 62 4.39 11.81 1.81
C LEU A 62 4.11 12.63 3.07
N THR A 63 2.93 12.47 3.66
CA THR A 63 2.55 13.19 4.89
C THR A 63 2.99 12.51 6.18
N ILE A 64 3.33 11.23 6.14
CA ILE A 64 3.70 10.47 7.35
C ILE A 64 5.13 10.80 7.77
N ASP A 65 5.37 10.93 9.07
CA ASP A 65 6.72 11.04 9.61
C ASP A 65 7.37 9.64 9.64
N TRP A 66 8.44 9.48 8.86
CA TRP A 66 9.17 8.23 8.68
C TRP A 66 9.99 7.81 9.90
N THR A 67 10.19 8.73 10.85
CA THR A 67 10.93 8.47 12.09
C THR A 67 10.03 7.90 13.20
N LEU A 68 8.71 7.92 12.99
CA LEU A 68 7.75 7.38 13.94
C LEU A 68 7.98 5.89 14.19
N THR A 69 7.65 5.46 15.41
CA THR A 69 7.70 4.07 15.82
C THR A 69 6.35 3.61 16.33
N ILE A 70 5.99 2.36 16.02
CA ILE A 70 4.75 1.73 16.49
C ILE A 70 5.08 0.60 17.46
N ASN A 71 4.30 0.49 18.53
CA ASN A 71 4.31 -0.67 19.41
C ASN A 71 3.27 -1.69 18.92
N LEU A 72 3.69 -2.58 18.02
CA LEU A 72 2.80 -3.59 17.40
C LEU A 72 2.27 -4.64 18.40
N PHE A 73 2.92 -4.79 19.57
CA PHE A 73 2.63 -5.86 20.52
C PHE A 73 2.15 -5.37 21.89
N GLY A 74 1.95 -4.06 22.07
CA GLY A 74 1.31 -3.51 23.27
C GLY A 74 2.01 -3.81 24.60
N PHE A 75 3.31 -4.13 24.61
CA PHE A 75 4.04 -4.26 25.88
C PHE A 75 4.33 -2.86 26.43
N GLU A 76 3.43 -2.37 27.29
CA GLU A 76 3.82 -1.41 28.33
C GLU A 76 4.42 -2.21 29.48
N PRO A 77 5.72 -2.08 29.81
CA PRO A 77 6.22 -2.58 31.08
C PRO A 77 5.50 -1.78 32.16
N ASN A 78 4.57 -2.43 32.85
CA ASN A 78 3.82 -1.83 33.95
C ASN A 78 4.76 -1.69 35.15
N ILE A 79 5.68 -0.71 35.12
CA ILE A 79 6.57 -0.35 36.23
C ILE A 79 5.78 0.54 37.20
N THR A 80 4.65 0.06 37.68
CA THR A 80 3.94 0.65 38.82
C THR A 80 3.66 -0.45 39.82
N ASN A 81 4.61 -0.72 40.73
CA ASN A 81 4.44 -1.29 42.08
C ASN A 81 5.75 -1.93 42.65
N ILE A 82 6.90 -1.25 42.54
CA ILE A 82 8.14 -1.74 43.24
C ILE A 82 8.53 -0.85 44.43
N TYR A 83 7.90 0.32 44.62
CA TYR A 83 8.14 1.18 45.78
C TYR A 83 6.89 1.29 46.65
N ARG A 84 6.52 0.18 47.30
CA ARG A 84 5.60 0.16 48.46
C ARG A 84 6.10 -0.85 49.49
N TYR A 85 7.19 -0.51 50.18
CA TYR A 85 7.51 -0.95 51.54
C TYR A 85 8.31 0.16 52.22
#